data_AF-A0A936V4K0-F1
#
_entry.id   AF-A0A936V4K0-F1
#
_cell.length_a   1.000
_cell.length_b   1.000
_cell.length_c   1.000
_cell.angle_alpha   90.00
_cell.angle_beta   90.00
_cell.angle_gamma   90.00
#
_symmetry.space_group_name_H-M   'P 1'
#
loop_
_entity.id
_entity.type
_entity.pdbx_description
1 polymer ?
#
loop_
_entity_poly.entity_id
_entity_poly.type
_entity_poly.pdbx_seq_one_letter_code
_entity_poly.pdbx_strand_id
1 'polypeptide(L)'
;MRPIRPPAAAWTSGSGTATNLQVSTDSGTTWTNATTATIAAGTTSVLVRTPVTNDTIDELNETFTLTATTTAGTTSNASAVGTATITDNDPTPSLALTGPATINEGAGTATYTVTLSAASGQTVTVAYGTTGGTATSGVDFTATSGTLTFAPGATVATFSVPITNDSVRENAETYTVSLSSPSNATIGSNVTTTIADNDFVGSGSSTPITQTIGLRGEYFGYNEWNSAQNDTVSGSGYLQQRGDGNYGNLDRIAEVAGVINLRNGAAVVGTASAASNTAADASFTSRGINYGPISDSADGGVGRNPTQLTSGAAVTSGKLYEMLGSDAASLRTTSTFGRTTDALIRFVGQIDMTGGNYDIRVTADDGYRMNIGGNTVASYDNITPVLVTTFANVAVADGLQPIEILYWDQGGEASFKIEVKLSGSPDSSYVVLDSNHFAMFSPTSFPTLGANQEIVAGSTPGQWVVTTGDNVTGTEYNDTLTGTAYRDTLTGGAGNDTLTGGLGSDTFRWQLADKGTTTAPATDTITDFNTAPAATGGDVLNLQSLLSGENHTTGVGNLGSYLHFEYTAGGTIIHVSSTGAYGTGGYASSKDDQRIVVSGVDLTAGGTATDASIIQDLLNKGKLQTD
;
A
#
# COMPACT_ATOMS: atom_id res chain seq x y z
N MET A 1 39.61 41.28 -11.90
CA MET A 1 38.24 41.77 -11.66
C MET A 1 38.30 43.29 -11.60
N ARG A 2 37.96 43.96 -12.71
CA ARG A 2 37.83 45.43 -12.76
C ARG A 2 36.46 45.81 -12.18
N PRO A 3 36.33 46.93 -11.46
CA PRO A 3 35.04 47.35 -10.90
C PRO A 3 34.16 47.98 -11.99
N ILE A 4 32.91 47.54 -12.02
CA ILE A 4 31.80 48.09 -12.81
C ILE A 4 31.61 49.57 -12.42
N ARG A 5 31.55 50.48 -13.41
CA ARG A 5 31.35 51.92 -13.22
C ARG A 5 29.92 52.31 -13.63
N PRO A 6 29.18 53.14 -12.85
CA PRO A 6 27.83 53.56 -13.21
C PRO A 6 27.81 54.65 -14.30
N PRO A 7 26.65 54.86 -14.97
CA PRO A 7 26.56 55.61 -16.22
C PRO A 7 26.62 57.13 -16.00
N ALA A 8 26.97 57.83 -17.08
CA ALA A 8 27.07 59.29 -17.23
C ALA A 8 28.27 59.96 -16.53
N ALA A 9 29.44 59.87 -17.17
CA ALA A 9 30.46 60.91 -17.07
C ALA A 9 30.87 61.30 -18.49
N ALA A 10 30.56 62.53 -18.90
CA ALA A 10 31.23 63.16 -20.02
C ALA A 10 32.73 63.02 -19.81
N TRP A 11 33.40 62.25 -20.68
CA TRP A 11 34.84 62.08 -20.62
C TRP A 11 35.50 63.44 -20.80
N THR A 12 36.10 63.95 -19.72
CA THR A 12 36.99 65.10 -19.76
C THR A 12 38.32 64.62 -20.34
N SER A 13 38.70 65.23 -21.46
CA SER A 13 39.99 65.19 -22.15
C SER A 13 41.09 64.37 -21.46
N GLY A 14 41.41 63.20 -22.02
CA GLY A 14 42.64 62.51 -21.68
C GLY A 14 43.85 63.28 -22.21
N SER A 15 44.61 63.95 -21.35
CA SER A 15 46.02 64.21 -21.63
C SER A 15 46.74 62.86 -21.57
N GLY A 16 47.09 62.29 -22.73
CA GLY A 16 47.77 61.01 -22.80
C GLY A 16 49.07 61.02 -21.98
N THR A 17 49.23 60.06 -21.08
CA THR A 17 50.55 59.72 -20.53
C THR A 17 51.36 59.05 -21.65
N ALA A 18 52.69 59.14 -21.63
CA ALA A 18 53.53 58.62 -22.72
C ALA A 18 53.37 57.11 -23.00
N THR A 19 52.57 56.37 -22.23
CA THR A 19 52.34 54.93 -22.37
C THR A 19 51.15 54.57 -23.27
N ASN A 20 50.26 55.48 -23.66
CA ASN A 20 49.03 55.16 -24.41
C ASN A 20 48.88 55.83 -25.79
N LEU A 21 49.74 56.79 -26.15
CA LEU A 21 49.74 57.41 -27.47
C LEU A 21 51.01 57.04 -28.24
N GLN A 22 50.81 56.61 -29.48
CA GLN A 22 51.89 56.20 -30.37
C GLN A 22 51.91 57.10 -31.59
N VAL A 23 53.10 57.54 -31.97
CA VAL A 23 53.36 58.36 -33.16
C VAL A 23 54.18 57.56 -34.16
N SER A 24 53.85 57.73 -35.44
CA SER A 24 54.64 57.21 -36.57
C SER A 24 54.96 58.36 -37.53
N THR A 25 56.24 58.46 -37.89
CA THR A 25 56.76 59.41 -38.88
C THR A 25 57.12 58.74 -40.21
N ASP A 26 56.88 57.44 -40.32
CA ASP A 26 57.23 56.58 -41.46
C ASP A 26 55.98 55.90 -42.07
N SER A 27 54.88 56.65 -42.11
CA SER A 27 53.59 56.19 -42.69
C SER A 27 53.03 54.91 -42.06
N GLY A 28 53.29 54.69 -40.77
CA GLY A 28 52.70 53.63 -39.96
C GLY A 28 53.55 52.37 -39.86
N THR A 29 54.78 52.34 -40.38
CA THR A 29 55.65 51.16 -40.29
C THR A 29 56.26 50.97 -38.91
N THR A 30 56.67 52.05 -38.23
CA THR A 30 57.15 52.01 -36.85
C THR A 30 56.35 52.96 -35.97
N TRP A 31 56.12 52.54 -34.72
CA TRP A 31 55.30 53.26 -33.76
C TRP A 31 56.05 53.41 -32.46
N THR A 32 56.23 54.66 -32.05
CA THR A 32 56.91 54.98 -30.79
C THR A 32 55.95 55.69 -29.86
N ASN A 33 55.95 55.27 -28.61
CA ASN A 33 55.23 55.92 -27.52
C ASN A 33 55.72 57.37 -27.35
N ALA A 34 54.83 58.34 -27.52
CA ALA A 34 55.18 59.76 -27.48
C ALA A 34 53.97 60.64 -27.11
N THR A 35 54.22 61.75 -26.42
CA THR A 35 53.22 62.78 -26.10
C THR A 35 53.30 64.00 -27.03
N THR A 36 54.28 64.02 -27.93
CA THR A 36 54.47 65.04 -28.96
C THR A 36 54.80 64.36 -30.29
N ALA A 37 54.48 65.03 -31.40
CA ALA A 37 54.85 64.61 -32.73
C ALA A 37 55.48 65.80 -33.48
N THR A 38 56.52 65.53 -34.27
CA THR A 38 57.16 66.55 -35.11
C THR A 38 56.89 66.24 -36.58
N ILE A 39 56.25 67.17 -37.28
CA ILE A 39 56.16 67.12 -38.74
C ILE A 39 57.50 67.65 -39.28
N ALA A 40 58.32 66.76 -39.83
CA ALA A 40 59.64 67.13 -40.33
C ALA A 40 59.54 68.03 -41.57
N ALA A 41 60.55 68.86 -41.81
CA ALA A 41 60.61 69.68 -43.01
C ALA A 41 60.48 68.82 -44.28
N GLY A 42 59.63 69.25 -45.22
CA GLY A 42 59.31 68.50 -46.44
C GLY A 42 58.21 67.44 -46.30
N THR A 43 57.65 67.25 -45.10
CA THR A 43 56.48 66.39 -44.85
C THR A 43 55.27 67.23 -44.44
N THR A 44 54.07 66.68 -44.61
CA THR A 44 52.80 67.38 -44.31
C THR A 44 51.95 66.67 -43.26
N SER A 45 52.36 65.48 -42.80
CA SER A 45 51.60 64.68 -41.86
C SER A 45 52.49 63.79 -41.00
N VAL A 46 51.93 63.40 -39.86
CA VAL A 46 52.40 62.33 -38.96
C VAL A 46 51.17 61.52 -38.58
N LEU A 47 51.34 60.22 -38.31
CA LEU A 47 50.24 59.38 -37.85
C LEU A 47 50.29 59.24 -36.32
N VAL A 48 49.11 59.23 -35.71
CA VAL A 48 48.94 59.01 -34.27
C VAL A 48 47.90 57.91 -34.06
N ARG A 49 48.14 57.00 -33.11
CA ARG A 49 47.18 55.98 -32.70
C ARG A 49 47.18 55.76 -31.19
N THR A 50 46.10 55.15 -30.70
CA THR A 50 45.94 54.64 -29.34
C THR A 50 45.41 53.21 -29.44
N PRO A 51 45.82 52.26 -28.57
CA PRO A 51 45.18 50.95 -28.51
C PRO A 51 43.73 51.08 -28.00
N VAL A 52 42.84 50.26 -28.55
CA VAL A 52 41.50 50.00 -28.02
C VAL A 52 41.48 48.63 -27.34
N THR A 53 40.60 48.44 -26.37
CA THR A 53 40.40 47.13 -25.74
C THR A 53 39.26 46.43 -26.47
N ASN A 54 39.49 45.22 -26.98
CA ASN A 54 38.42 44.35 -27.44
C ASN A 54 38.05 43.42 -26.29
N ASP A 55 36.77 43.25 -26.03
CA ASP A 55 36.28 42.25 -25.09
C ASP A 55 35.13 41.43 -25.68
N THR A 56 34.12 41.11 -24.88
CA THR A 56 33.00 40.24 -25.26
C THR A 56 31.68 40.78 -24.68
N ILE A 57 31.62 42.06 -24.37
CA ILE A 57 30.49 42.72 -23.70
C ILE A 57 29.75 43.53 -24.76
N ASP A 58 28.45 43.27 -24.94
CA ASP A 58 27.60 44.10 -25.82
C ASP A 58 27.48 45.52 -25.24
N GLU A 59 27.93 46.51 -26.01
CA GLU A 59 28.08 47.91 -25.60
C GLU A 59 27.52 48.87 -26.66
N LEU A 60 27.21 50.10 -26.27
CA LEU A 60 26.90 51.14 -27.24
C LEU A 60 28.19 51.68 -27.86
N ASN A 61 28.10 52.18 -29.10
CA ASN A 61 29.19 52.92 -29.71
C ASN A 61 29.66 54.06 -28.80
N GLU A 62 30.94 54.07 -28.50
CA GLU A 62 31.57 55.07 -27.65
C GLU A 62 32.35 56.08 -28.48
N THR A 63 32.56 57.29 -27.98
CA THR A 63 33.40 58.28 -28.68
C THR A 63 34.51 58.79 -27.78
N PHE A 64 35.67 59.02 -28.37
CA PHE A 64 36.79 59.71 -27.73
C PHE A 64 37.36 60.78 -28.65
N THR A 65 38.00 61.79 -28.06
CA THR A 65 38.62 62.89 -28.79
C THR A 65 40.12 62.94 -28.55
N LEU A 66 40.86 63.34 -29.58
CA LEU A 66 42.28 63.68 -29.50
C LEU A 66 42.44 65.17 -29.83
N THR A 67 42.95 65.93 -28.87
CA THR A 67 43.30 67.33 -29.07
C THR A 67 44.80 67.46 -29.28
N ALA A 68 45.20 68.04 -30.41
CA ALA A 68 46.59 68.37 -30.72
C ALA A 68 46.78 69.89 -30.69
N THR A 69 47.71 70.35 -29.86
CA THR A 69 48.08 71.77 -29.76
C THR A 69 49.50 71.99 -30.25
N THR A 70 49.74 73.12 -30.93
CA THR A 70 51.07 73.46 -31.44
C THR A 70 51.96 73.93 -30.31
N THR A 71 53.09 73.25 -30.09
CA THR A 71 54.07 73.59 -29.05
C THR A 71 55.26 74.39 -29.59
N ALA A 72 55.54 74.31 -30.90
CA ALA A 72 56.57 75.07 -31.59
C ALA A 72 56.27 75.19 -33.11
N GLY A 73 56.76 76.25 -33.75
CA GLY A 73 56.53 76.55 -35.18
C GLY A 73 55.35 77.51 -35.43
N THR A 74 55.15 77.92 -36.69
CA THR A 74 54.04 78.81 -37.10
C THR A 74 52.99 78.04 -37.90
N THR A 75 51.73 78.08 -37.47
CA THR A 75 50.58 77.46 -38.16
C THR A 75 49.37 78.37 -38.06
N SER A 76 48.46 78.31 -39.04
CA SER A 76 47.16 78.98 -38.96
C SER A 76 46.16 78.23 -38.07
N ASN A 77 46.40 76.95 -37.79
CA ASN A 77 45.58 76.12 -36.93
C ASN A 77 46.36 75.65 -35.70
N ALA A 78 46.39 76.48 -34.66
CA ALA A 78 47.20 76.23 -33.46
C ALA A 78 46.65 75.09 -32.57
N SER A 79 45.40 74.67 -32.79
CA SER A 79 44.75 73.59 -32.04
C SER A 79 43.75 72.85 -32.92
N ALA A 80 43.96 71.54 -33.11
CA ALA A 80 43.06 70.66 -33.85
C ALA A 80 42.44 69.62 -32.92
N VAL A 81 41.20 69.21 -33.20
CA VAL A 81 40.52 68.13 -32.48
C VAL A 81 40.06 67.09 -33.50
N GLY A 82 40.42 65.82 -33.26
CA GLY A 82 39.86 64.68 -33.97
C GLY A 82 38.92 63.90 -33.04
N THR A 83 37.79 63.44 -33.56
CA THR A 83 36.86 62.54 -32.85
C THR A 83 36.90 61.17 -33.49
N ALA A 84 36.98 60.12 -32.67
CA ALA A 84 36.89 58.74 -33.10
C ALA A 84 35.74 58.04 -32.36
N THR A 85 35.11 57.10 -33.04
CA THR A 85 34.07 56.24 -32.49
C THR A 85 34.63 54.84 -32.35
N ILE A 86 34.50 54.24 -31.16
CA ILE A 86 34.69 52.80 -30.95
C ILE A 86 33.34 52.18 -31.28
N THR A 87 33.29 51.41 -32.37
CA THR A 87 32.10 50.66 -32.74
C THR A 87 32.12 49.32 -32.04
N ASP A 88 31.06 49.00 -31.32
CA ASP A 88 30.92 47.67 -30.72
C ASP A 88 30.83 46.60 -31.83
N ASN A 89 31.50 45.49 -31.59
CA ASN A 89 31.53 44.33 -32.46
C ASN A 89 31.05 43.05 -31.75
N ASP A 90 30.54 43.17 -30.53
CA ASP A 90 29.98 42.06 -29.78
C ASP A 90 28.49 41.86 -30.11
N PRO A 91 28.01 40.61 -30.16
CA PRO A 91 26.63 40.31 -30.50
C PRO A 91 25.70 40.59 -29.32
N THR A 92 24.51 41.12 -29.62
CA THR A 92 23.43 41.25 -28.64
C THR A 92 23.11 39.90 -27.98
N PRO A 93 23.08 39.81 -26.64
CA PRO A 93 22.94 38.53 -25.95
C PRO A 93 21.56 37.90 -26.13
N SER A 94 21.49 36.58 -25.96
CA SER A 94 20.23 35.81 -25.91
C SER A 94 19.90 35.36 -24.49
N LEU A 95 18.62 35.35 -24.14
CA LEU A 95 18.08 34.87 -22.87
C LEU A 95 17.64 33.41 -23.00
N ALA A 96 18.17 32.53 -22.14
CA ALA A 96 17.71 31.16 -22.00
C ALA A 96 16.91 31.00 -20.70
N LEU A 97 15.70 30.44 -20.80
CA LEU A 97 14.87 30.06 -19.67
C LEU A 97 15.06 28.57 -19.38
N THR A 98 15.31 28.24 -18.11
CA THR A 98 15.42 26.86 -17.63
C THR A 98 14.60 26.69 -16.36
N GLY A 99 14.07 25.49 -16.15
CA GLY A 99 13.24 25.14 -15.00
C GLY A 99 13.00 23.62 -14.97
N PRO A 100 12.26 23.13 -13.95
CA PRO A 100 11.95 21.72 -13.84
C PRO A 100 11.05 21.24 -15.00
N ALA A 101 11.35 20.05 -15.55
CA ALA A 101 10.46 19.39 -16.51
C ALA A 101 9.21 18.82 -15.83
N THR A 102 9.40 18.27 -14.62
CA THR A 102 8.34 17.79 -13.72
C THR A 102 8.62 18.32 -12.32
N ILE A 103 7.56 18.65 -11.58
CA ILE A 103 7.60 19.07 -10.19
C ILE A 103 6.49 18.34 -9.42
N ASN A 104 6.78 17.86 -8.22
CA ASN A 104 5.76 17.31 -7.33
C ASN A 104 4.86 18.44 -6.82
N GLU A 105 3.56 18.19 -6.66
CA GLU A 105 2.62 19.21 -6.18
C GLU A 105 2.93 19.68 -4.75
N GLY A 106 3.45 18.78 -3.91
CA GLY A 106 3.95 19.05 -2.57
C GLY A 106 5.26 19.83 -2.50
N ALA A 107 5.89 20.16 -3.63
CA ALA A 107 7.12 20.95 -3.64
C ALA A 107 6.91 22.40 -3.18
N GLY A 108 5.68 22.90 -3.22
CA GLY A 108 5.28 24.26 -2.82
C GLY A 108 5.73 25.37 -3.78
N THR A 109 6.93 25.30 -4.38
CA THR A 109 7.37 26.25 -5.41
C THR A 109 8.28 25.61 -6.47
N ALA A 110 8.09 25.97 -7.73
CA ALA A 110 8.98 25.67 -8.84
C ALA A 110 9.88 26.88 -9.15
N THR A 111 11.21 26.71 -9.13
CA THR A 111 12.17 27.79 -9.43
C THR A 111 12.62 27.76 -10.88
N TYR A 112 12.61 28.91 -11.54
CA TYR A 112 13.07 29.12 -12.91
C TYR A 112 14.29 30.03 -12.92
N THR A 113 15.24 29.71 -13.81
CA THR A 113 16.45 30.50 -14.03
C THR A 113 16.46 31.05 -15.44
N VAL A 114 16.71 32.36 -15.55
CA VAL A 114 16.92 33.06 -16.82
C VAL A 114 18.38 33.49 -16.91
N THR A 115 19.06 33.04 -17.96
CA THR A 115 20.49 33.32 -18.18
C THR A 115 20.74 34.06 -19.49
N LEU A 116 21.62 35.06 -19.46
CA LEU A 116 22.17 35.69 -20.67
C LEU A 116 23.35 34.89 -21.22
N SER A 117 23.45 34.80 -22.55
CA SER A 117 24.57 34.13 -23.24
C SER A 117 25.91 34.85 -23.08
N ALA A 118 25.89 36.15 -22.82
CA ALA A 118 27.05 36.99 -22.55
C ALA A 118 26.61 38.17 -21.65
N ALA A 119 27.58 38.79 -20.98
CA ALA A 119 27.31 40.03 -20.24
C ALA A 119 27.02 41.18 -21.23
N SER A 120 26.10 42.08 -20.87
CA SER A 120 25.90 43.35 -21.56
C SER A 120 26.39 44.50 -20.70
N GLY A 121 26.96 45.52 -21.33
CA GLY A 121 27.25 46.82 -20.73
C GLY A 121 25.99 47.67 -20.55
N GLN A 122 24.88 47.23 -21.13
CA GLN A 122 23.57 47.84 -21.03
C GLN A 122 22.71 47.11 -19.98
N THR A 123 21.73 47.81 -19.42
CA THR A 123 20.67 47.15 -18.63
C THR A 123 19.80 46.31 -19.56
N VAL A 124 19.58 45.04 -19.23
CA VAL A 124 18.67 44.14 -19.95
C VAL A 124 17.42 43.93 -19.09
N THR A 125 16.24 44.03 -19.71
CA THR A 125 14.97 43.69 -19.05
C THR A 125 14.21 42.66 -19.86
N VAL A 126 13.50 41.75 -19.19
CA VAL A 126 12.59 40.80 -19.84
C VAL A 126 11.39 40.53 -18.94
N ALA A 127 10.19 40.55 -19.51
CA ALA A 127 8.98 40.16 -18.80
C ALA A 127 8.82 38.64 -18.81
N TYR A 128 8.27 38.07 -17.74
CA TYR A 128 7.93 36.65 -17.67
C TYR A 128 6.45 36.48 -17.28
N GLY A 129 5.87 35.36 -17.71
CA GLY A 129 4.49 35.01 -17.36
C GLY A 129 4.25 33.51 -17.48
N THR A 130 3.32 33.03 -16.66
CA THR A 130 2.82 31.66 -16.66
C THR A 130 1.46 31.57 -17.36
N THR A 131 1.26 30.52 -18.15
CA THR A 131 -0.04 30.18 -18.75
C THR A 131 -0.36 28.73 -18.43
N GLY A 132 -1.60 28.45 -18.02
CA GLY A 132 -2.07 27.07 -17.79
C GLY A 132 -2.04 26.24 -19.08
N GLY A 133 -1.74 24.95 -18.93
CA GLY A 133 -1.90 23.93 -19.96
C GLY A 133 -3.14 23.10 -19.66
N THR A 134 -2.94 21.89 -19.14
CA THR A 134 -4.01 21.15 -18.46
C THR A 134 -4.22 21.65 -17.03
N ALA A 135 -3.17 22.19 -16.40
CA ALA A 135 -3.25 22.80 -15.08
C ALA A 135 -3.99 24.15 -15.11
N THR A 136 -4.87 24.33 -14.14
CA THR A 136 -5.69 25.49 -13.80
C THR A 136 -5.02 26.40 -12.76
N SER A 137 -4.78 27.67 -13.13
CA SER A 137 -4.28 28.66 -12.19
C SER A 137 -5.26 28.92 -11.04
N GLY A 138 -4.75 28.94 -9.81
CA GLY A 138 -5.51 29.11 -8.57
C GLY A 138 -6.04 27.80 -7.99
N VAL A 139 -5.93 26.69 -8.74
CA VAL A 139 -6.16 25.33 -8.25
C VAL A 139 -4.79 24.68 -8.07
N ASP A 140 -4.07 24.36 -9.15
CA ASP A 140 -2.85 23.53 -9.10
C ASP A 140 -1.57 24.38 -9.01
N PHE A 141 -1.61 25.63 -9.49
CA PHE A 141 -0.50 26.58 -9.33
C PHE A 141 -0.99 28.03 -9.25
N THR A 142 -0.19 28.93 -8.68
CA THR A 142 -0.51 30.36 -8.69
C THR A 142 0.15 31.06 -9.90
N ALA A 143 -0.66 31.60 -10.82
CA ALA A 143 -0.15 32.34 -11.96
C ALA A 143 0.78 33.48 -11.52
N THR A 144 1.99 33.50 -12.07
CA THR A 144 3.03 34.45 -11.72
C THR A 144 3.48 35.21 -12.97
N SER A 145 3.64 36.52 -12.84
CA SER A 145 4.21 37.37 -13.90
C SER A 145 5.03 38.50 -13.30
N GLY A 146 5.97 39.03 -14.08
CA GLY A 146 6.81 40.13 -13.62
C GLY A 146 7.81 40.57 -14.67
N THR A 147 8.78 41.39 -14.27
CA THR A 147 9.89 41.82 -15.11
C THR A 147 11.20 41.58 -14.38
N LEU A 148 12.11 40.84 -15.02
CA LEU A 148 13.48 40.66 -14.56
C LEU A 148 14.34 41.79 -15.13
N THR A 149 15.24 42.31 -14.30
CA THR A 149 16.21 43.35 -14.68
C THR A 149 17.61 42.86 -14.38
N PHE A 150 18.44 42.77 -15.42
CA PHE A 150 19.85 42.48 -15.33
C PHE A 150 20.59 43.82 -15.36
N ALA A 151 21.26 44.14 -14.25
CA ALA A 151 22.20 45.25 -14.24
C ALA A 151 23.36 44.96 -15.21
N PRO A 152 24.04 45.99 -15.74
CA PRO A 152 25.22 45.80 -16.57
C PRO A 152 26.22 44.82 -15.93
N GLY A 153 26.67 43.84 -16.71
CA GLY A 153 27.56 42.76 -16.27
C GLY A 153 26.87 41.55 -15.59
N ALA A 154 25.60 41.64 -15.20
CA ALA A 154 24.87 40.52 -14.62
C ALA A 154 24.33 39.58 -15.70
N THR A 155 24.39 38.27 -15.46
CA THR A 155 24.00 37.25 -16.46
C THR A 155 22.95 36.25 -15.97
N VAL A 156 22.56 36.28 -14.69
CA VAL A 156 21.63 35.31 -14.12
C VAL A 156 20.57 36.02 -13.27
N ALA A 157 19.32 35.63 -13.44
CA ALA A 157 18.21 36.01 -12.58
C ALA A 157 17.26 34.82 -12.39
N THR A 158 16.54 34.78 -11.28
CA THR A 158 15.61 33.69 -10.94
C THR A 158 14.26 34.24 -10.50
N PHE A 159 13.21 33.43 -10.67
CA PHE A 159 11.89 33.64 -10.09
C PHE A 159 11.25 32.30 -9.76
N SER A 160 10.18 32.31 -8.96
CA SER A 160 9.47 31.11 -8.54
C SER A 160 7.99 31.17 -8.92
N VAL A 161 7.42 30.01 -9.22
CA VAL A 161 5.98 29.81 -9.40
C VAL A 161 5.48 28.96 -8.22
N PRO A 162 4.54 29.45 -7.39
CA PRO A 162 3.94 28.64 -6.33
C PRO A 162 3.12 27.49 -6.92
N ILE A 163 3.33 26.29 -6.38
CA ILE A 163 2.57 25.08 -6.69
C ILE A 163 1.64 24.82 -5.51
N THR A 164 0.38 24.50 -5.80
CA THR A 164 -0.59 24.14 -4.76
C THR A 164 -0.52 22.64 -4.56
N ASN A 165 -0.53 22.21 -3.31
CA ASN A 165 -0.77 20.81 -2.92
C ASN A 165 -2.16 20.75 -2.33
N ASP A 166 -2.96 19.76 -2.70
CA ASP A 166 -4.21 19.50 -2.01
C ASP A 166 -4.29 18.07 -1.45
N SER A 167 -5.44 17.41 -1.55
CA SER A 167 -5.64 16.05 -1.06
C SER A 167 -6.45 15.22 -2.06
N VAL A 168 -6.54 15.69 -3.31
CA VAL A 168 -7.37 15.14 -4.36
C VAL A 168 -6.46 14.49 -5.36
N ARG A 169 -6.66 13.18 -5.58
CA ARG A 169 -5.94 12.47 -6.63
C ARG A 169 -6.28 13.01 -8.01
N GLU A 170 -5.28 13.51 -8.71
CA GLU A 170 -5.39 14.03 -10.07
C GLU A 170 -4.46 13.29 -11.06
N ASN A 171 -4.60 13.59 -12.35
CA ASN A 171 -3.60 13.15 -13.33
C ASN A 171 -2.48 14.20 -13.38
N ALA A 172 -1.29 13.81 -13.82
CA ALA A 172 -0.22 14.78 -14.03
C ALA A 172 -0.64 15.89 -15.01
N GLU A 173 -0.50 17.15 -14.58
CA GLU A 173 -0.97 18.32 -15.32
C GLU A 173 0.17 19.23 -15.76
N THR A 174 -0.06 20.19 -16.65
CA THR A 174 1.01 21.02 -17.20
C THR A 174 0.69 22.51 -17.18
N TYR A 175 1.72 23.34 -16.95
CA TYR A 175 1.69 24.78 -17.22
C TYR A 175 2.96 25.20 -17.98
N THR A 176 2.91 26.35 -18.64
CA THR A 176 4.01 26.89 -19.46
C THR A 176 4.48 28.24 -18.95
N VAL A 177 5.80 28.40 -18.89
CA VAL A 177 6.49 29.64 -18.55
C VAL A 177 7.10 30.23 -19.82
N SER A 178 6.83 31.51 -20.06
CA SER A 178 7.28 32.23 -21.25
C SER A 178 7.95 33.54 -20.89
N LEU A 179 8.91 33.95 -21.72
CA LEU A 179 9.53 35.26 -21.68
C LEU A 179 8.92 36.15 -22.76
N SER A 180 8.84 37.46 -22.52
CA SER A 180 8.29 38.44 -23.46
C SER A 180 8.93 39.82 -23.29
N SER A 181 8.74 40.69 -24.29
CA SER A 181 9.17 42.11 -24.28
C SER A 181 10.63 42.32 -23.83
N PRO A 182 11.62 41.69 -24.48
CA PRO A 182 13.01 41.85 -24.08
C PRO A 182 13.54 43.23 -24.50
N SER A 183 14.47 43.78 -23.72
CA SER A 183 15.30 44.93 -24.10
C SER A 183 16.77 44.53 -24.14
N ASN A 184 17.50 44.98 -25.16
CA ASN A 184 18.94 44.69 -25.36
C ASN A 184 19.30 43.20 -25.33
N ALA A 185 18.34 42.33 -25.63
CA ALA A 185 18.51 40.89 -25.69
C ALA A 185 17.47 40.25 -26.62
N THR A 186 17.72 39.00 -27.01
CA THR A 186 16.75 38.14 -27.71
C THR A 186 16.22 37.04 -26.78
N ILE A 187 15.02 36.49 -27.05
CA ILE A 187 14.40 35.45 -26.22
C ILE A 187 14.61 34.06 -26.84
N GLY A 188 14.95 33.08 -26.01
CA GLY A 188 14.99 31.66 -26.34
C GLY A 188 13.63 30.97 -26.27
N SER A 189 13.61 29.70 -25.86
CA SER A 189 12.38 28.89 -25.81
C SER A 189 11.63 29.04 -24.49
N ASN A 190 10.32 28.76 -24.53
CA ASN A 190 9.49 28.58 -23.35
C ASN A 190 9.83 27.25 -22.64
N VAL A 191 9.45 27.14 -21.37
CA VAL A 191 9.55 25.91 -20.59
C VAL A 191 8.15 25.46 -20.21
N THR A 192 7.82 24.19 -20.48
CA THR A 192 6.61 23.54 -19.97
C THR A 192 7.01 22.66 -18.78
N THR A 193 6.28 22.79 -17.69
CA THR A 193 6.49 22.03 -16.46
C THR A 193 5.26 21.20 -16.19
N THR A 194 5.48 19.93 -15.86
CA THR A 194 4.44 18.98 -15.44
C THR A 194 4.34 19.00 -13.91
N ILE A 195 3.15 19.16 -13.34
CA ILE A 195 2.86 18.95 -11.94
C ILE A 195 2.49 17.48 -11.77
N ALA A 196 3.25 16.75 -10.96
CA ALA A 196 2.99 15.38 -10.60
C ALA A 196 2.24 15.34 -9.27
N ASP A 197 1.10 14.68 -9.30
CA ASP A 197 0.23 14.37 -8.17
C ASP A 197 0.97 13.50 -7.13
N ASN A 198 0.76 13.79 -5.86
CA ASN A 198 1.30 13.08 -4.71
C ASN A 198 0.21 12.47 -3.83
N ASP A 199 -1.05 12.57 -4.24
CA ASP A 199 -2.20 12.02 -3.54
C ASP A 199 -2.68 10.69 -4.16
N PHE A 200 -2.54 9.59 -3.42
CA PHE A 200 -2.94 8.27 -3.87
C PHE A 200 -4.11 7.74 -3.05
N VAL A 201 -5.27 7.60 -3.68
CA VAL A 201 -6.47 7.04 -3.06
C VAL A 201 -6.78 5.66 -3.64
N GLY A 202 -6.89 4.67 -2.76
CA GLY A 202 -7.22 3.29 -3.08
C GLY A 202 -8.65 3.12 -3.59
N SER A 203 -8.87 2.10 -4.41
CA SER A 203 -10.19 1.75 -4.94
C SER A 203 -10.61 0.35 -4.51
N GLY A 204 -11.64 0.29 -3.66
CA GLY A 204 -12.18 -0.96 -3.15
C GLY A 204 -13.40 -1.44 -3.95
N SER A 205 -13.69 -2.74 -3.86
CA SER A 205 -14.93 -3.31 -4.39
C SER A 205 -15.55 -4.35 -3.46
N SER A 206 -16.85 -4.59 -3.62
CA SER A 206 -17.59 -5.61 -2.89
C SER A 206 -18.42 -6.42 -3.87
N THR A 207 -18.22 -7.74 -3.86
CA THR A 207 -18.91 -8.67 -4.77
C THR A 207 -19.71 -9.70 -3.96
N PRO A 208 -21.04 -9.81 -4.17
CA PRO A 208 -21.85 -10.83 -3.52
C PRO A 208 -21.37 -12.25 -3.81
N ILE A 209 -21.31 -13.08 -2.77
CA ILE A 209 -21.06 -14.50 -2.92
C ILE A 209 -22.36 -15.16 -3.40
N THR A 210 -22.33 -15.68 -4.63
CA THR A 210 -23.49 -16.33 -5.28
C THR A 210 -23.47 -17.86 -5.13
N GLN A 211 -22.39 -18.41 -4.57
CA GLN A 211 -22.25 -19.84 -4.33
C GLN A 211 -23.24 -20.31 -3.27
N THR A 212 -23.45 -21.63 -3.21
CA THR A 212 -24.30 -22.22 -2.17
C THR A 212 -23.65 -22.03 -0.80
N ILE A 213 -24.33 -21.27 0.06
CA ILE A 213 -24.00 -21.11 1.47
C ILE A 213 -24.54 -22.30 2.26
N GLY A 214 -23.72 -22.85 3.15
CA GLY A 214 -24.00 -23.98 4.02
C GLY A 214 -23.00 -25.12 3.86
N LEU A 215 -22.79 -25.88 4.93
CA LEU A 215 -21.96 -27.08 4.92
C LEU A 215 -22.63 -28.21 4.16
N ARG A 216 -21.84 -29.18 3.68
CA ARG A 216 -22.40 -30.44 3.18
C ARG A 216 -22.70 -31.35 4.36
N GLY A 217 -23.96 -31.73 4.53
CA GLY A 217 -24.38 -32.82 5.41
C GLY A 217 -24.38 -34.16 4.67
N GLU A 218 -23.82 -35.19 5.30
CA GLU A 218 -23.68 -36.55 4.81
C GLU A 218 -24.32 -37.50 5.82
N TYR A 219 -25.38 -38.18 5.43
CA TYR A 219 -26.11 -39.10 6.30
C TYR A 219 -25.73 -40.55 5.99
N PHE A 220 -25.50 -41.34 7.03
CA PHE A 220 -25.22 -42.76 6.98
C PHE A 220 -26.13 -43.46 7.99
N GLY A 221 -27.02 -44.33 7.53
CA GLY A 221 -27.76 -45.24 8.41
C GLY A 221 -26.93 -46.48 8.69
N TYR A 222 -26.99 -47.00 9.92
CA TYR A 222 -26.21 -48.17 10.36
C TYR A 222 -27.06 -49.19 11.13
N ASN A 223 -26.73 -50.48 10.98
CA ASN A 223 -27.40 -51.58 11.67
C ASN A 223 -26.36 -52.56 12.23
N GLU A 224 -26.52 -52.99 13.48
CA GLU A 224 -25.52 -53.75 14.25
C GLU A 224 -25.58 -55.27 13.98
N TRP A 225 -26.73 -55.79 13.51
CA TRP A 225 -27.01 -57.25 13.46
C TRP A 225 -26.89 -57.96 12.12
N ASN A 226 -26.16 -57.42 11.12
CA ASN A 226 -26.01 -58.14 9.86
C ASN A 226 -24.59 -58.12 9.28
N SER A 227 -23.97 -59.30 9.19
CA SER A 227 -22.66 -59.53 8.56
C SER A 227 -22.72 -59.68 7.03
N ALA A 228 -23.92 -59.71 6.43
CA ALA A 228 -24.09 -59.83 4.98
C ALA A 228 -24.03 -58.44 4.31
N GLN A 229 -22.94 -58.16 3.59
CA GLN A 229 -22.73 -56.96 2.77
C GLN A 229 -23.47 -57.02 1.42
N ASN A 230 -24.78 -56.90 1.43
CA ASN A 230 -25.56 -56.70 0.19
C ASN A 230 -26.18 -55.26 0.22
N ASP A 231 -27.04 -54.78 -0.68
CA ASP A 231 -27.69 -53.46 -0.48
C ASP A 231 -29.20 -53.50 -0.74
N THR A 232 -29.95 -54.13 0.19
CA THR A 232 -31.36 -54.46 0.03
C THR A 232 -32.15 -54.15 1.29
N VAL A 233 -33.36 -53.67 1.05
CA VAL A 233 -34.35 -53.41 2.09
C VAL A 233 -35.12 -54.72 2.37
N SER A 234 -35.22 -55.10 3.65
CA SER A 234 -36.07 -56.24 4.08
C SER A 234 -37.54 -56.01 3.80
N GLY A 235 -38.33 -57.09 3.83
CA GLY A 235 -39.80 -56.99 3.85
C GLY A 235 -40.35 -56.17 5.02
N SER A 236 -39.56 -56.00 6.11
CA SER A 236 -39.88 -55.16 7.27
C SER A 236 -39.38 -53.71 7.13
N GLY A 237 -38.74 -53.35 6.01
CA GLY A 237 -38.29 -51.99 5.72
C GLY A 237 -36.89 -51.61 6.24
N TYR A 238 -36.21 -52.48 6.98
CA TYR A 238 -34.83 -52.25 7.42
C TYR A 238 -33.84 -52.48 6.27
N LEU A 239 -32.85 -51.58 6.14
CA LEU A 239 -31.71 -51.77 5.26
C LEU A 239 -30.87 -52.93 5.80
N GLN A 240 -30.98 -54.11 5.20
CA GLN A 240 -30.42 -55.28 5.83
C GLN A 240 -28.89 -55.23 5.92
N GLN A 241 -28.19 -54.43 5.13
CA GLN A 241 -26.87 -54.84 4.68
C GLN A 241 -25.78 -53.76 4.76
N ARG A 242 -25.88 -52.93 5.78
CA ARG A 242 -25.15 -51.67 5.88
C ARG A 242 -24.37 -51.52 7.19
N GLY A 243 -24.38 -52.56 8.03
CA GLY A 243 -23.40 -52.80 9.08
C GLY A 243 -22.15 -53.47 8.51
N ASP A 244 -20.99 -53.18 9.08
CA ASP A 244 -19.75 -53.86 8.69
C ASP A 244 -19.52 -55.18 9.44
N GLY A 245 -20.44 -55.52 10.36
CA GLY A 245 -20.38 -56.68 11.25
C GLY A 245 -19.29 -56.58 12.32
N ASN A 246 -18.57 -55.46 12.40
CA ASN A 246 -17.44 -55.27 13.31
C ASN A 246 -17.80 -54.42 14.53
N TYR A 247 -18.76 -53.50 14.42
CA TYR A 247 -19.15 -52.60 15.51
C TYR A 247 -20.57 -52.91 16.04
N GLY A 248 -20.75 -52.82 17.35
CA GLY A 248 -22.06 -52.89 18.01
C GLY A 248 -22.82 -51.58 17.89
N ASN A 249 -23.56 -51.19 18.94
CA ASN A 249 -24.10 -49.82 19.06
C ASN A 249 -22.97 -48.82 18.85
N LEU A 250 -23.23 -47.76 18.09
CA LEU A 250 -22.25 -46.71 17.86
C LEU A 250 -22.07 -45.91 19.17
N ASP A 251 -21.02 -46.21 19.93
CA ASP A 251 -20.73 -45.53 21.20
C ASP A 251 -19.44 -44.70 21.18
N ARG A 252 -18.63 -44.85 20.12
CA ARG A 252 -17.34 -44.18 19.96
C ARG A 252 -17.12 -43.58 18.59
N ILE A 253 -16.42 -42.45 18.59
CA ILE A 253 -15.88 -41.76 17.41
C ILE A 253 -15.05 -42.70 16.52
N ALA A 254 -14.31 -43.65 17.11
CA ALA A 254 -13.52 -44.62 16.35
C ALA A 254 -14.38 -45.53 15.46
N GLU A 255 -15.56 -45.91 15.94
CA GLU A 255 -16.52 -46.77 15.24
C GLU A 255 -17.23 -45.98 14.14
N VAL A 256 -17.69 -44.77 14.49
CA VAL A 256 -18.23 -43.76 13.56
C VAL A 256 -17.26 -43.53 12.40
N ALA A 257 -15.99 -43.28 12.71
CA ALA A 257 -14.94 -43.09 11.73
C ALA A 257 -14.70 -44.35 10.89
N GLY A 258 -14.72 -45.53 11.52
CA GLY A 258 -14.60 -46.83 10.85
C GLY A 258 -15.67 -47.04 9.79
N VAL A 259 -16.94 -46.83 10.14
CA VAL A 259 -18.08 -46.99 9.22
C VAL A 259 -17.98 -46.05 8.03
N ILE A 260 -17.75 -44.75 8.27
CA ILE A 260 -17.67 -43.74 7.20
C ILE A 260 -16.49 -44.02 6.27
N ASN A 261 -15.30 -44.29 6.81
CA ASN A 261 -14.10 -44.52 6.01
C ASN A 261 -14.19 -45.82 5.21
N LEU A 262 -14.76 -46.87 5.79
CA LEU A 262 -14.99 -48.13 5.09
C LEU A 262 -15.92 -47.94 3.89
N ARG A 263 -17.05 -47.24 4.08
CA ARG A 263 -18.00 -46.94 3.00
C ARG A 263 -17.43 -46.02 1.93
N ASN A 264 -16.58 -45.09 2.33
CA ASN A 264 -15.90 -44.22 1.40
C ASN A 264 -14.80 -44.95 0.60
N GLY A 265 -14.33 -46.10 1.08
CA GLY A 265 -13.22 -46.86 0.49
C GLY A 265 -11.84 -46.27 0.78
N ALA A 266 -11.77 -45.15 1.50
CA ALA A 266 -10.56 -44.45 1.94
C ALA A 266 -10.88 -43.57 3.15
N ALA A 267 -9.84 -43.23 3.93
CA ALA A 267 -9.99 -42.33 5.06
C ALA A 267 -10.43 -40.92 4.60
N VAL A 268 -11.57 -40.47 5.08
CA VAL A 268 -12.11 -39.12 4.85
C VAL A 268 -12.45 -38.41 6.17
N VAL A 269 -12.78 -39.17 7.22
CA VAL A 269 -13.00 -38.61 8.56
C VAL A 269 -11.73 -37.97 9.10
N GLY A 270 -11.85 -36.77 9.66
CA GLY A 270 -10.72 -35.91 10.05
C GLY A 270 -10.34 -34.89 8.96
N THR A 271 -11.02 -34.91 7.81
CA THR A 271 -10.81 -33.94 6.72
C THR A 271 -12.05 -33.08 6.51
N ALA A 272 -11.90 -31.93 5.86
CA ALA A 272 -13.02 -31.13 5.36
C ALA A 272 -13.49 -31.57 3.96
N SER A 273 -12.98 -32.69 3.44
CA SER A 273 -13.37 -33.19 2.12
C SER A 273 -14.69 -33.96 2.20
N ALA A 274 -15.50 -33.79 1.16
CA ALA A 274 -16.71 -34.58 0.96
C ALA A 274 -16.36 -36.07 0.79
N ALA A 275 -17.14 -36.95 1.42
CA ALA A 275 -17.14 -38.37 1.08
C ALA A 275 -17.63 -38.56 -0.36
N SER A 276 -17.22 -39.66 -1.00
CA SER A 276 -17.64 -40.01 -2.35
C SER A 276 -19.17 -40.06 -2.47
N ASN A 277 -19.69 -39.75 -3.65
CA ASN A 277 -21.13 -39.62 -3.87
C ASN A 277 -21.93 -40.91 -3.63
N THR A 278 -21.29 -42.07 -3.48
CA THR A 278 -21.94 -43.34 -3.19
C THR A 278 -21.73 -43.82 -1.75
N ALA A 279 -20.90 -43.13 -0.96
CA ALA A 279 -20.59 -43.53 0.41
C ALA A 279 -21.74 -43.23 1.38
N ALA A 280 -22.27 -42.00 1.30
CA ALA A 280 -23.42 -41.58 2.10
C ALA A 280 -24.72 -42.16 1.53
N ASP A 281 -25.72 -42.34 2.38
CA ASP A 281 -27.07 -42.78 2.01
C ASP A 281 -27.91 -41.60 1.52
N ALA A 282 -27.70 -40.42 2.10
CA ALA A 282 -28.26 -39.16 1.65
C ALA A 282 -27.29 -38.00 1.91
N SER A 283 -27.53 -36.89 1.23
CA SER A 283 -26.84 -35.62 1.48
C SER A 283 -27.79 -34.43 1.45
N PHE A 284 -27.40 -33.35 2.10
CA PHE A 284 -28.14 -32.10 2.19
C PHE A 284 -27.18 -30.92 2.40
N THR A 285 -27.70 -29.70 2.26
CA THR A 285 -27.01 -28.47 2.63
C THR A 285 -27.44 -28.08 4.04
N SER A 286 -26.50 -28.08 4.98
CA SER A 286 -26.69 -27.63 6.35
C SER A 286 -26.47 -26.12 6.42
N ARG A 287 -27.52 -25.36 6.72
CA ARG A 287 -27.45 -23.90 6.91
C ARG A 287 -27.33 -23.52 8.37
N GLY A 288 -27.57 -24.43 9.30
CA GLY A 288 -27.29 -24.21 10.71
C GLY A 288 -27.43 -25.48 11.53
N ILE A 289 -26.59 -25.64 12.53
CA ILE A 289 -26.60 -26.81 13.42
C ILE A 289 -27.56 -26.55 14.57
N ASN A 290 -28.84 -26.73 14.29
CA ASN A 290 -29.93 -26.69 15.26
C ASN A 290 -31.02 -27.67 14.83
N TYR A 291 -30.76 -28.95 15.10
CA TYR A 291 -31.53 -30.08 14.63
C TYR A 291 -32.25 -30.79 15.77
N GLY A 292 -33.48 -31.22 15.50
CA GLY A 292 -34.37 -31.77 16.53
C GLY A 292 -34.84 -30.71 17.55
N PRO A 293 -35.28 -31.13 18.76
CA PRO A 293 -35.37 -32.52 19.18
C PRO A 293 -36.43 -33.28 18.37
N ILE A 294 -36.15 -34.54 18.07
CA ILE A 294 -37.14 -35.52 17.61
C ILE A 294 -37.20 -36.65 18.62
N SER A 295 -38.38 -37.23 18.82
CA SER A 295 -38.54 -38.43 19.64
C SER A 295 -39.25 -39.53 18.88
N ASP A 296 -38.88 -40.77 19.17
CA ASP A 296 -39.75 -41.92 18.98
C ASP A 296 -39.70 -42.90 20.15
N SER A 297 -40.74 -43.71 20.27
CA SER A 297 -40.87 -44.74 21.31
C SER A 297 -40.32 -46.10 20.86
N ALA A 298 -39.56 -46.13 19.76
CA ALA A 298 -39.13 -47.34 19.08
C ALA A 298 -37.65 -47.23 18.68
N ASP A 299 -36.98 -48.37 18.57
CA ASP A 299 -35.53 -48.56 18.45
C ASP A 299 -34.93 -48.09 17.10
N GLY A 300 -34.96 -46.79 16.78
CA GLY A 300 -34.42 -46.33 15.50
C GLY A 300 -34.27 -44.83 15.25
N GLY A 301 -34.66 -43.94 16.18
CA GLY A 301 -34.28 -42.52 16.20
C GLY A 301 -34.26 -41.82 14.82
N VAL A 302 -33.14 -41.17 14.49
CA VAL A 302 -32.86 -40.52 13.19
C VAL A 302 -32.88 -41.53 12.04
N GLY A 303 -32.53 -42.80 12.31
CA GLY A 303 -32.52 -43.93 11.38
C GLY A 303 -33.87 -44.31 10.77
N ARG A 304 -34.98 -43.85 11.36
CA ARG A 304 -36.33 -44.23 10.96
C ARG A 304 -36.86 -43.46 9.74
N ASN A 305 -36.39 -43.89 8.57
CA ASN A 305 -36.61 -43.22 7.30
C ASN A 305 -37.49 -44.01 6.30
N PRO A 306 -38.08 -43.35 5.27
CA PRO A 306 -38.83 -44.03 4.22
C PRO A 306 -37.95 -45.00 3.44
N THR A 307 -38.56 -46.06 2.94
CA THR A 307 -37.88 -47.17 2.27
C THR A 307 -38.04 -47.10 0.75
N GLN A 308 -37.15 -47.78 0.01
CA GLN A 308 -37.23 -47.95 -1.46
C GLN A 308 -37.09 -46.65 -2.28
N LEU A 309 -36.41 -45.64 -1.73
CA LEU A 309 -36.01 -44.47 -2.51
C LEU A 309 -34.75 -44.80 -3.33
N THR A 310 -34.76 -44.45 -4.61
CA THR A 310 -33.59 -44.56 -5.49
C THR A 310 -32.66 -43.36 -5.30
N SER A 311 -31.38 -43.49 -5.69
CA SER A 311 -30.44 -42.36 -5.69
C SER A 311 -31.00 -41.13 -6.40
N GLY A 312 -30.76 -39.94 -5.83
CA GLY A 312 -31.23 -38.64 -6.31
C GLY A 312 -32.66 -38.27 -5.91
N ALA A 313 -33.39 -39.16 -5.23
CA ALA A 313 -34.75 -38.90 -4.79
C ALA A 313 -34.79 -37.88 -3.64
N ALA A 314 -35.79 -36.99 -3.66
CA ALA A 314 -36.10 -36.14 -2.52
C ALA A 314 -36.68 -36.97 -1.38
N VAL A 315 -36.14 -36.76 -0.18
CA VAL A 315 -36.69 -37.32 1.05
C VAL A 315 -37.64 -36.29 1.63
N THR A 316 -38.93 -36.62 1.72
CA THR A 316 -39.99 -35.68 2.13
C THR A 316 -40.72 -36.09 3.41
N SER A 317 -40.25 -37.15 4.06
CA SER A 317 -40.79 -37.69 5.32
C SER A 317 -39.73 -38.58 6.00
N GLY A 318 -39.99 -39.00 7.24
CA GLY A 318 -39.05 -39.77 8.06
C GLY A 318 -38.38 -38.91 9.13
N LYS A 319 -37.63 -39.56 10.03
CA LYS A 319 -37.04 -38.89 11.20
C LYS A 319 -35.87 -37.98 10.85
N LEU A 320 -35.05 -38.35 9.86
CA LEU A 320 -34.03 -37.44 9.34
C LEU A 320 -34.65 -36.17 8.73
N TYR A 321 -35.74 -36.31 7.95
CA TYR A 321 -36.45 -35.16 7.39
C TYR A 321 -37.03 -34.24 8.48
N GLU A 322 -37.63 -34.83 9.51
CA GLU A 322 -38.17 -34.09 10.67
C GLU A 322 -37.05 -33.36 11.43
N MET A 323 -35.95 -34.05 11.71
CA MET A 323 -34.79 -33.53 12.44
C MET A 323 -34.14 -32.33 11.73
N LEU A 324 -33.98 -32.41 10.40
CA LEU A 324 -33.31 -31.37 9.62
C LEU A 324 -34.15 -30.10 9.41
N GLY A 325 -35.47 -30.16 9.67
CA GLY A 325 -36.36 -29.01 9.55
C GLY A 325 -36.27 -28.34 8.17
N SER A 326 -35.91 -27.06 8.12
CA SER A 326 -35.80 -26.29 6.87
C SER A 326 -34.71 -26.82 5.92
N ASP A 327 -33.64 -27.39 6.44
CA ASP A 327 -32.53 -27.90 5.62
C ASP A 327 -32.94 -29.16 4.83
N ALA A 328 -34.01 -29.84 5.28
CA ALA A 328 -34.57 -31.01 4.61
C ALA A 328 -35.07 -30.72 3.18
N ALA A 329 -35.32 -29.45 2.83
CA ALA A 329 -35.63 -29.04 1.46
C ALA A 329 -34.55 -29.48 0.45
N SER A 330 -33.29 -29.52 0.89
CA SER A 330 -32.13 -29.94 0.09
C SER A 330 -31.78 -31.43 0.24
N LEU A 331 -32.48 -32.17 1.09
CA LEU A 331 -32.17 -33.58 1.37
C LEU A 331 -32.47 -34.46 0.17
N ARG A 332 -31.43 -35.14 -0.33
CA ARG A 332 -31.49 -36.08 -1.45
C ARG A 332 -30.77 -37.36 -1.11
N THR A 333 -31.35 -38.49 -1.47
CA THR A 333 -30.67 -39.79 -1.39
C THR A 333 -29.49 -39.81 -2.36
N THR A 334 -28.42 -40.49 -1.99
CA THR A 334 -27.20 -40.65 -2.80
C THR A 334 -26.90 -42.11 -3.11
N SER A 335 -27.51 -43.02 -2.36
CA SER A 335 -27.53 -44.45 -2.60
C SER A 335 -28.85 -45.04 -2.07
N THR A 336 -28.89 -46.34 -1.78
CA THR A 336 -30.07 -46.99 -1.20
C THR A 336 -30.39 -46.39 0.17
N PHE A 337 -31.67 -46.07 0.39
CA PHE A 337 -32.14 -45.37 1.59
C PHE A 337 -33.30 -46.14 2.23
N GLY A 338 -33.35 -46.18 3.56
CA GLY A 338 -34.31 -46.98 4.31
C GLY A 338 -34.08 -46.93 5.82
N ARG A 339 -34.73 -47.82 6.56
CA ARG A 339 -34.69 -47.81 8.03
C ARG A 339 -33.41 -48.43 8.58
N THR A 340 -32.86 -47.78 9.60
CA THR A 340 -31.70 -48.24 10.37
C THR A 340 -31.93 -48.07 11.87
N THR A 341 -31.20 -48.80 12.69
CA THR A 341 -31.23 -48.74 14.17
C THR A 341 -30.43 -47.53 14.64
N ASP A 342 -29.25 -47.31 14.06
CA ASP A 342 -28.41 -46.15 14.33
C ASP A 342 -28.32 -45.24 13.10
N ALA A 343 -27.85 -44.03 13.35
CA ALA A 343 -27.59 -43.01 12.33
C ALA A 343 -26.31 -42.24 12.64
N LEU A 344 -25.61 -41.85 11.57
CA LEU A 344 -24.49 -40.94 11.60
C LEU A 344 -24.74 -39.77 10.67
N ILE A 345 -24.40 -38.57 11.12
CA ILE A 345 -24.37 -37.38 10.28
C ILE A 345 -22.97 -36.76 10.35
N ARG A 346 -22.39 -36.54 9.18
CA ARG A 346 -21.12 -35.83 9.03
C ARG A 346 -21.37 -34.52 8.28
N PHE A 347 -20.96 -33.40 8.86
CA PHE A 347 -21.01 -32.08 8.25
C PHE A 347 -19.61 -31.67 7.85
N VAL A 348 -19.40 -31.24 6.61
CA VAL A 348 -18.08 -30.86 6.11
C VAL A 348 -18.11 -29.64 5.21
N GLY A 349 -17.02 -28.88 5.27
CA GLY A 349 -16.84 -27.72 4.40
C GLY A 349 -15.82 -26.74 4.95
N GLN A 350 -16.09 -25.46 4.70
CA GLN A 350 -15.33 -24.35 5.22
C GLN A 350 -16.24 -23.43 6.04
N ILE A 351 -15.68 -22.79 7.05
CA ILE A 351 -16.32 -21.75 7.83
C ILE A 351 -15.36 -20.57 7.94
N ASP A 352 -15.82 -19.37 7.60
CA ASP A 352 -15.08 -18.14 7.85
C ASP A 352 -15.37 -17.65 9.26
N MET A 353 -14.32 -17.45 10.06
CA MET A 353 -14.43 -16.99 11.44
C MET A 353 -13.37 -15.92 11.71
N THR A 354 -13.73 -14.88 12.45
CA THR A 354 -12.74 -13.97 13.02
C THR A 354 -11.84 -14.74 13.99
N GLY A 355 -10.53 -14.50 13.93
CA GLY A 355 -9.59 -15.16 14.83
C GLY A 355 -9.84 -14.77 16.28
N GLY A 356 -9.65 -15.71 17.20
CA GLY A 356 -9.83 -15.45 18.63
C GLY A 356 -10.21 -16.69 19.44
N ASN A 357 -10.58 -16.46 20.70
CA ASN A 357 -10.98 -17.51 21.61
C ASN A 357 -12.50 -17.55 21.72
N TYR A 358 -13.08 -18.75 21.58
CA TYR A 358 -14.51 -18.99 21.58
C TYR A 358 -14.92 -19.95 22.69
N ASP A 359 -16.13 -19.74 23.24
CA ASP A 359 -16.83 -20.75 24.02
C ASP A 359 -17.82 -21.45 23.09
N ILE A 360 -17.75 -22.78 23.03
CA ILE A 360 -18.61 -23.63 22.19
C ILE A 360 -19.57 -24.38 23.12
N ARG A 361 -20.87 -24.22 22.93
CA ARG A 361 -21.91 -24.94 23.66
C ARG A 361 -22.61 -25.92 22.72
N VAL A 362 -22.62 -27.20 23.07
CA VAL A 362 -23.24 -28.27 22.30
C VAL A 362 -24.35 -28.90 23.11
N THR A 363 -25.55 -28.98 22.53
CA THR A 363 -26.67 -29.80 23.04
C THR A 363 -26.79 -31.01 22.14
N ALA A 364 -26.56 -32.21 22.67
CA ALA A 364 -26.56 -33.42 21.86
C ALA A 364 -27.16 -34.63 22.58
N ASP A 365 -27.83 -35.48 21.80
CA ASP A 365 -28.24 -36.85 22.10
C ASP A 365 -28.06 -37.63 20.79
N ASP A 366 -27.02 -38.43 20.56
CA ASP A 366 -25.99 -38.88 21.51
C ASP A 366 -24.67 -38.08 21.38
N GLY A 367 -23.60 -38.72 20.87
CA GLY A 367 -22.26 -38.17 20.87
C GLY A 367 -21.89 -37.39 19.61
N TYR A 368 -20.76 -36.69 19.69
CA TYR A 368 -20.30 -35.80 18.63
C TYR A 368 -18.79 -35.52 18.68
N ARG A 369 -18.27 -35.02 17.56
CA ARG A 369 -16.95 -34.39 17.48
C ARG A 369 -17.00 -33.21 16.50
N MET A 370 -16.42 -32.08 16.86
CA MET A 370 -16.24 -30.94 15.99
C MET A 370 -14.75 -30.63 15.86
N ASN A 371 -14.30 -30.50 14.61
CA ASN A 371 -12.98 -30.03 14.25
C ASN A 371 -13.08 -28.70 13.50
N ILE A 372 -12.25 -27.71 13.86
CA ILE A 372 -12.04 -26.46 13.10
C ILE A 372 -10.54 -26.28 12.89
N GLY A 373 -10.11 -25.93 11.68
CA GLY A 373 -8.69 -25.72 11.39
C GLY A 373 -7.84 -26.99 11.57
N GLY A 374 -8.46 -28.17 11.50
CA GLY A 374 -7.82 -29.47 11.79
C GLY A 374 -7.72 -29.83 13.27
N ASN A 375 -8.12 -28.95 14.19
CA ASN A 375 -8.07 -29.19 15.64
C ASN A 375 -9.43 -29.62 16.17
N THR A 376 -9.48 -30.61 17.07
CA THR A 376 -10.71 -30.96 17.79
C THR A 376 -11.03 -29.89 18.81
N VAL A 377 -12.17 -29.22 18.62
CA VAL A 377 -12.61 -28.07 19.42
C VAL A 377 -13.74 -28.41 20.40
N ALA A 378 -14.51 -29.46 20.10
CA ALA A 378 -15.55 -29.99 20.97
C ALA A 378 -15.72 -31.49 20.70
N SER A 379 -15.88 -32.29 21.75
CA SER A 379 -16.11 -33.74 21.59
C SER A 379 -16.78 -34.35 22.80
N TYR A 380 -17.69 -35.26 22.55
CA TYR A 380 -18.24 -36.20 23.53
C TYR A 380 -18.23 -37.59 22.92
N ASP A 381 -17.29 -38.43 23.37
CA ASP A 381 -16.98 -39.76 22.83
C ASP A 381 -17.70 -40.87 23.62
N ASN A 382 -19.03 -40.77 23.71
CA ASN A 382 -19.90 -41.71 24.40
C ASN A 382 -21.36 -41.52 23.96
N ILE A 383 -22.25 -42.38 24.44
CA ILE A 383 -23.71 -42.20 24.38
C ILE A 383 -24.23 -41.40 25.57
N THR A 384 -25.31 -40.64 25.38
CA THR A 384 -25.93 -39.84 26.44
C THR A 384 -27.33 -39.42 26.04
N PRO A 385 -28.31 -39.43 26.97
CA PRO A 385 -29.49 -38.61 26.80
C PRO A 385 -29.10 -37.14 26.60
N VAL A 386 -30.00 -36.34 26.05
CA VAL A 386 -29.81 -34.89 25.79
C VAL A 386 -28.94 -34.21 26.85
N LEU A 387 -27.71 -33.89 26.47
CA LEU A 387 -26.68 -33.28 27.32
C LEU A 387 -26.24 -31.95 26.73
N VAL A 388 -26.15 -30.92 27.59
CA VAL A 388 -25.57 -29.62 27.24
C VAL A 388 -24.15 -29.55 27.79
N THR A 389 -23.16 -29.42 26.92
CA THR A 389 -21.73 -29.32 27.27
C THR A 389 -21.16 -27.99 26.76
N THR A 390 -20.29 -27.35 27.54
CA THR A 390 -19.58 -26.13 27.14
C THR A 390 -18.07 -26.35 27.14
N PHE A 391 -17.43 -26.02 26.03
CA PHE A 391 -15.98 -26.03 25.83
C PHE A 391 -15.52 -24.57 25.76
N ALA A 392 -14.90 -24.09 26.83
CA ALA A 392 -14.50 -22.69 26.95
C ALA A 392 -13.10 -22.45 26.40
N ASN A 393 -12.84 -21.21 25.97
CA ASN A 393 -11.51 -20.71 25.60
C ASN A 393 -10.84 -21.52 24.48
N VAL A 394 -11.61 -21.91 23.48
CA VAL A 394 -11.14 -22.61 22.28
C VAL A 394 -10.56 -21.60 21.30
N ALA A 395 -9.27 -21.71 20.98
CA ALA A 395 -8.64 -20.86 19.97
C ALA A 395 -9.07 -21.26 18.55
N VAL A 396 -9.48 -20.28 17.74
CA VAL A 396 -9.82 -20.41 16.33
C VAL A 396 -8.97 -19.40 15.55
N ALA A 397 -8.38 -19.84 14.44
CA ALA A 397 -7.61 -18.97 13.56
C ALA A 397 -8.53 -18.11 12.70
N ASP A 398 -8.02 -16.94 12.30
CA ASP A 398 -8.76 -15.98 11.47
C ASP A 398 -8.99 -16.46 10.04
N GLY A 399 -10.08 -16.00 9.43
CA GLY A 399 -10.47 -16.27 8.06
C GLY A 399 -11.06 -17.66 7.85
N LEU A 400 -10.91 -18.17 6.62
CA LEU A 400 -11.56 -19.40 6.16
C LEU A 400 -10.88 -20.65 6.74
N GLN A 401 -11.61 -21.40 7.57
CA GLN A 401 -11.13 -22.59 8.25
C GLN A 401 -11.84 -23.87 7.76
N PRO A 402 -11.12 -24.99 7.57
CA PRO A 402 -11.75 -26.28 7.35
C PRO A 402 -12.55 -26.69 8.58
N ILE A 403 -13.79 -27.12 8.37
CA ILE A 403 -14.68 -27.60 9.44
C ILE A 403 -15.20 -29.01 9.14
N GLU A 404 -15.20 -29.85 10.17
CA GLU A 404 -15.84 -31.16 10.15
C GLU A 404 -16.58 -31.37 11.47
N ILE A 405 -17.84 -31.80 11.39
CA ILE A 405 -18.64 -32.18 12.56
C ILE A 405 -19.15 -33.60 12.34
N LEU A 406 -18.96 -34.45 13.34
CA LEU A 406 -19.58 -35.77 13.45
C LEU A 406 -20.65 -35.71 14.52
N TYR A 407 -21.77 -36.37 14.25
CA TYR A 407 -22.84 -36.62 15.20
C TYR A 407 -23.38 -38.03 14.94
N TRP A 408 -23.72 -38.76 15.99
CA TRP A 408 -24.38 -40.05 15.88
C TRP A 408 -25.51 -40.21 16.89
N ASP A 409 -26.42 -41.09 16.55
CA ASP A 409 -27.61 -41.47 17.32
C ASP A 409 -27.70 -42.99 17.30
N GLN A 410 -27.68 -43.62 18.48
CA GLN A 410 -27.84 -45.09 18.61
C GLN A 410 -29.31 -45.52 18.67
N GLY A 411 -30.25 -44.58 18.56
CA GLY A 411 -31.69 -44.81 18.57
C GLY A 411 -32.38 -44.18 19.79
N GLY A 412 -33.60 -43.67 19.58
CA GLY A 412 -34.42 -43.05 20.62
C GLY A 412 -34.66 -41.55 20.36
N GLU A 413 -34.43 -40.72 21.38
CA GLU A 413 -34.50 -39.26 21.20
C GLU A 413 -33.23 -38.75 20.51
N ALA A 414 -33.37 -37.77 19.62
CA ALA A 414 -32.23 -37.18 18.94
C ALA A 414 -32.35 -35.66 18.93
N SER A 415 -31.29 -34.99 19.38
CA SER A 415 -31.15 -33.53 19.36
C SER A 415 -29.71 -33.19 19.06
N PHE A 416 -29.47 -32.18 18.22
CA PHE A 416 -28.12 -31.72 17.93
C PHE A 416 -28.09 -30.22 17.62
N LYS A 417 -27.53 -29.43 18.54
CA LYS A 417 -27.41 -27.98 18.42
C LYS A 417 -26.02 -27.53 18.84
N ILE A 418 -25.40 -26.66 18.04
CA ILE A 418 -24.13 -26.02 18.37
C ILE A 418 -24.34 -24.50 18.44
N GLU A 419 -23.84 -23.90 19.50
CA GLU A 419 -23.83 -22.47 19.73
C GLU A 419 -22.43 -21.99 20.07
N VAL A 420 -22.09 -20.77 19.66
CA VAL A 420 -20.76 -20.19 19.86
C VAL A 420 -20.86 -18.74 20.32
N LYS A 421 -19.88 -18.30 21.11
CA LYS A 421 -19.63 -16.89 21.45
C LYS A 421 -18.14 -16.66 21.62
N LEU A 422 -17.68 -15.41 21.49
CA LEU A 422 -16.33 -15.04 21.93
C LEU A 422 -16.19 -15.27 23.44
N SER A 423 -15.10 -15.90 23.86
CA SER A 423 -14.79 -16.17 25.26
C SER A 423 -14.75 -14.86 26.06
N GLY A 424 -15.32 -14.89 27.27
CA GLY A 424 -15.48 -13.69 28.11
C GLY A 424 -16.70 -12.82 27.80
N SER A 425 -17.39 -13.04 26.67
CA SER A 425 -18.69 -12.42 26.39
C SER A 425 -19.80 -12.98 27.30
N PRO A 426 -20.88 -12.23 27.58
CA PRO A 426 -22.00 -12.74 28.39
C PRO A 426 -22.72 -13.90 27.69
N ASP A 427 -23.39 -14.76 28.47
CA ASP A 427 -24.13 -15.93 27.95
C ASP A 427 -25.27 -15.57 26.98
N SER A 428 -25.80 -14.34 27.03
CA SER A 428 -26.77 -13.86 26.05
C SER A 428 -26.20 -13.68 24.64
N SER A 429 -24.87 -13.73 24.49
CA SER A 429 -24.17 -13.55 23.21
C SER A 429 -23.97 -14.85 22.43
N TYR A 430 -24.40 -16.00 22.96
CA TYR A 430 -24.40 -17.24 22.18
C TYR A 430 -25.29 -17.10 20.95
N VAL A 431 -24.73 -17.39 19.79
CA VAL A 431 -25.45 -17.55 18.53
C VAL A 431 -25.38 -19.00 18.08
N VAL A 432 -26.37 -19.46 17.32
CA VAL A 432 -26.30 -20.78 16.69
C VAL A 432 -25.18 -20.77 15.64
N LEU A 433 -24.46 -21.88 15.51
CA LEU A 433 -23.52 -22.08 14.40
C LEU A 433 -24.32 -22.24 13.10
N ASP A 434 -24.60 -21.11 12.44
CA ASP A 434 -25.41 -21.04 11.23
C ASP A 434 -24.87 -20.04 10.21
N SER A 435 -25.42 -20.12 9.00
CA SER A 435 -25.02 -19.31 7.87
C SER A 435 -25.40 -17.83 8.00
N ASN A 436 -26.25 -17.48 8.96
CA ASN A 436 -26.62 -16.08 9.21
C ASN A 436 -25.56 -15.34 10.00
N HIS A 437 -24.80 -16.06 10.83
CA HIS A 437 -23.73 -15.52 11.67
C HIS A 437 -22.33 -15.82 11.13
N PHE A 438 -22.17 -16.90 10.35
CA PHE A 438 -20.87 -17.30 9.77
C PHE A 438 -20.98 -17.60 8.28
N ALA A 439 -19.95 -17.25 7.51
CA ALA A 439 -19.89 -17.67 6.11
C ALA A 439 -19.51 -19.15 6.05
N MET A 440 -20.48 -20.01 5.79
CA MET A 440 -20.30 -21.46 5.72
C MET A 440 -20.41 -21.92 4.27
N PHE A 441 -19.52 -22.82 3.86
CA PHE A 441 -19.46 -23.30 2.48
C PHE A 441 -19.30 -24.80 2.44
N SER A 442 -19.88 -25.42 1.42
CA SER A 442 -19.59 -26.81 1.11
C SER A 442 -18.15 -26.94 0.58
N PRO A 443 -17.55 -28.15 0.57
CA PRO A 443 -16.14 -28.34 0.24
C PRO A 443 -15.68 -27.87 -1.16
N THR A 444 -16.61 -27.46 -2.03
CA THR A 444 -16.33 -26.98 -3.39
C THR A 444 -16.99 -25.63 -3.71
N SER A 445 -17.55 -24.94 -2.71
CA SER A 445 -18.36 -23.73 -2.92
C SER A 445 -17.83 -22.47 -2.23
N PHE A 446 -16.67 -22.56 -1.57
CA PHE A 446 -16.03 -21.40 -0.96
C PHE A 446 -15.22 -20.59 -2.00
N PRO A 447 -15.14 -19.26 -1.86
CA PRO A 447 -14.33 -18.43 -2.75
C PRO A 447 -12.83 -18.66 -2.52
N THR A 448 -12.03 -18.48 -3.57
CA THR A 448 -10.58 -18.30 -3.43
C THR A 448 -10.32 -16.81 -3.17
N LEU A 449 -9.68 -16.48 -2.05
CA LEU A 449 -9.37 -15.11 -1.68
C LEU A 449 -7.93 -14.75 -2.07
N GLY A 450 -7.75 -13.57 -2.65
CA GLY A 450 -6.46 -12.90 -2.78
C GLY A 450 -6.00 -12.25 -1.47
N ALA A 451 -4.78 -11.72 -1.45
CA ALA A 451 -4.16 -11.15 -0.25
C ALA A 451 -4.96 -9.98 0.37
N ASN A 452 -5.61 -9.16 -0.47
CA ASN A 452 -6.41 -8.00 -0.06
C ASN A 452 -7.92 -8.29 -0.08
N GLN A 453 -8.30 -9.57 -0.05
CA GLN A 453 -9.69 -9.99 -0.08
C GLN A 453 -10.08 -10.64 1.24
N GLU A 454 -11.30 -10.36 1.66
CA GLU A 454 -11.89 -10.93 2.86
C GLU A 454 -13.38 -11.17 2.66
N ILE A 455 -13.94 -12.07 3.46
CA ILE A 455 -15.37 -12.35 3.47
C ILE A 455 -15.98 -11.52 4.58
N VAL A 456 -16.99 -10.71 4.24
CA VAL A 456 -17.72 -9.92 5.22
C VAL A 456 -19.22 -10.10 5.07
N ALA A 457 -19.94 -9.83 6.14
CA ALA A 457 -21.40 -9.87 6.13
C ALA A 457 -21.96 -8.84 5.16
N GLY A 458 -22.95 -9.25 4.37
CA GLY A 458 -23.71 -8.36 3.50
C GLY A 458 -24.72 -7.53 4.28
N SER A 459 -25.58 -6.81 3.56
CA SER A 459 -26.61 -5.94 4.15
C SER A 459 -27.77 -6.70 4.81
N THR A 460 -27.86 -8.01 4.64
CA THR A 460 -28.89 -8.87 5.24
C THR A 460 -28.28 -10.12 5.85
N PRO A 461 -28.82 -10.64 6.98
CA PRO A 461 -28.33 -11.88 7.59
C PRO A 461 -28.32 -13.03 6.59
N GLY A 462 -27.21 -13.78 6.55
CA GLY A 462 -27.04 -14.91 5.64
C GLY A 462 -26.53 -14.55 4.24
N GLN A 463 -26.40 -13.26 3.92
CA GLN A 463 -25.67 -12.81 2.74
C GLN A 463 -24.23 -12.50 3.10
N TRP A 464 -23.32 -12.91 2.23
CA TRP A 464 -21.89 -12.72 2.39
C TRP A 464 -21.34 -12.13 1.10
N VAL A 465 -20.36 -11.25 1.23
CA VAL A 465 -19.69 -10.60 0.10
C VAL A 465 -18.19 -10.80 0.25
N VAL A 466 -17.49 -10.87 -0.88
CA VAL A 466 -16.04 -10.70 -0.89
C VAL A 466 -15.77 -9.22 -1.08
N THR A 467 -15.16 -8.58 -0.08
CA THR A 467 -14.57 -7.26 -0.24
C THR A 467 -13.15 -7.40 -0.77
N THR A 468 -12.73 -6.43 -1.57
CA THR A 468 -11.39 -6.35 -2.15
C THR A 468 -10.91 -4.93 -1.93
N GLY A 469 -9.91 -4.76 -1.06
CA GLY A 469 -9.15 -3.52 -0.98
C GLY A 469 -8.11 -3.46 -2.10
N ASP A 470 -7.23 -2.47 -2.02
CA ASP A 470 -6.31 -2.09 -3.08
C ASP A 470 -4.84 -2.30 -2.67
N ASN A 471 -3.96 -2.24 -3.67
CA ASN A 471 -2.52 -2.05 -3.45
C ASN A 471 -2.18 -0.61 -3.80
N VAL A 472 -2.11 0.26 -2.80
CA VAL A 472 -1.80 1.67 -2.99
C VAL A 472 -0.29 1.84 -2.90
N THR A 473 0.34 2.25 -4.01
CA THR A 473 1.79 2.46 -4.08
C THR A 473 2.07 3.89 -4.49
N GLY A 474 2.88 4.59 -3.70
CA GLY A 474 3.37 5.93 -4.02
C GLY A 474 4.59 5.88 -4.94
N THR A 475 5.36 6.95 -4.90
CA THR A 475 6.38 7.33 -5.88
C THR A 475 7.74 7.50 -5.20
N GLU A 476 8.56 8.42 -5.71
CA GLU A 476 9.83 8.83 -5.11
C GLU A 476 9.72 10.18 -4.36
N TYR A 477 8.51 10.73 -4.29
CA TYR A 477 8.21 11.99 -3.64
C TYR A 477 7.56 11.75 -2.27
N ASN A 478 7.31 12.84 -1.54
CA ASN A 478 6.54 12.74 -0.30
C ASN A 478 5.06 12.63 -0.66
N ASP A 479 4.52 11.41 -0.56
CA ASP A 479 3.17 11.10 -1.00
C ASP A 479 2.18 10.96 0.16
N THR A 480 0.91 11.24 -0.10
CA THR A 480 -0.20 10.95 0.80
C THR A 480 -1.01 9.79 0.26
N LEU A 481 -0.94 8.64 0.93
CA LEU A 481 -1.66 7.43 0.56
C LEU A 481 -2.85 7.23 1.49
N THR A 482 -4.03 7.03 0.90
CA THR A 482 -5.27 6.70 1.62
C THR A 482 -5.86 5.40 1.06
N GLY A 483 -5.97 4.39 1.92
CA GLY A 483 -6.65 3.14 1.62
C GLY A 483 -8.17 3.27 1.64
N THR A 484 -8.82 2.13 1.63
CA THR A 484 -10.28 1.97 1.55
C THR A 484 -10.85 1.69 2.94
N ALA A 485 -12.02 1.06 3.01
CA ALA A 485 -12.57 0.54 4.26
C ALA A 485 -12.44 -1.00 4.36
N TYR A 486 -11.65 -1.58 3.45
CA TYR A 486 -11.38 -3.01 3.33
C TYR A 486 -9.90 -3.24 3.55
N ARG A 487 -9.46 -4.50 3.57
CA ARG A 487 -8.05 -4.85 3.67
C ARG A 487 -7.22 -4.27 2.52
N ASP A 488 -6.37 -3.29 2.81
CA ASP A 488 -5.47 -2.65 1.87
C ASP A 488 -4.00 -3.05 2.10
N THR A 489 -3.18 -2.90 1.06
CA THR A 489 -1.72 -2.88 1.20
C THR A 489 -1.19 -1.54 0.73
N LEU A 490 -0.52 -0.80 1.62
CA LEU A 490 0.03 0.52 1.32
C LEU A 490 1.56 0.46 1.29
N THR A 491 2.17 1.10 0.29
CA THR A 491 3.62 1.19 0.13
C THR A 491 3.97 2.60 -0.31
N GLY A 492 4.55 3.39 0.59
CA GLY A 492 4.86 4.80 0.33
C GLY A 492 5.83 4.96 -0.85
N GLY A 493 6.89 4.17 -0.86
CA GLY A 493 7.96 4.29 -1.84
C GLY A 493 9.15 5.03 -1.22
N ALA A 494 9.87 5.81 -2.02
CA ALA A 494 10.92 6.66 -1.49
C ALA A 494 10.34 8.04 -1.20
N GLY A 495 10.82 8.71 -0.15
CA GLY A 495 10.25 9.99 0.28
C GLY A 495 9.99 9.97 1.77
N ASN A 496 9.22 10.94 2.23
CA ASN A 496 8.63 10.95 3.56
C ASN A 496 7.12 10.91 3.40
N ASP A 497 6.54 9.72 3.49
CA ASP A 497 5.15 9.48 3.08
C ASP A 497 4.19 9.55 4.25
N THR A 498 2.93 9.83 3.96
CA THR A 498 1.82 9.75 4.92
C THR A 498 0.85 8.66 4.47
N LEU A 499 0.66 7.63 5.28
CA LEU A 499 -0.13 6.45 4.95
C LEU A 499 -1.32 6.34 5.92
N THR A 500 -2.52 6.24 5.37
CA THR A 500 -3.78 6.04 6.11
C THR A 500 -4.45 4.78 5.56
N GLY A 501 -4.54 3.72 6.34
CA GLY A 501 -5.11 2.44 5.90
C GLY A 501 -6.62 2.52 5.70
N GLY A 502 -7.29 3.20 6.63
CA GLY A 502 -8.73 3.33 6.72
C GLY A 502 -9.33 2.37 7.74
N LEU A 503 -10.45 1.75 7.37
CA LEU A 503 -11.00 0.63 8.15
C LEU A 503 -10.52 -0.67 7.52
N GLY A 504 -10.47 -1.75 8.29
CA GLY A 504 -10.01 -3.03 7.79
C GLY A 504 -8.78 -3.47 8.56
N SER A 505 -8.07 -4.44 8.02
CA SER A 505 -6.83 -4.97 8.58
C SER A 505 -5.74 -4.77 7.54
N ASP A 506 -5.10 -3.63 7.62
CA ASP A 506 -4.26 -3.12 6.53
C ASP A 506 -2.81 -3.55 6.70
N THR A 507 -2.10 -3.66 5.58
CA THR A 507 -0.66 -3.93 5.58
C THR A 507 0.10 -2.72 5.10
N PHE A 508 0.85 -2.09 6.00
CA PHE A 508 1.82 -1.05 5.68
C PHE A 508 3.15 -1.72 5.38
N ARG A 509 3.64 -1.57 4.16
CA ARG A 509 4.76 -2.35 3.63
C ARG A 509 5.91 -1.45 3.22
N TRP A 510 7.11 -1.84 3.65
CA TRP A 510 8.37 -1.20 3.27
C TRP A 510 9.24 -2.14 2.43
N GLN A 511 9.84 -1.58 1.40
CA GLN A 511 10.83 -2.19 0.53
C GLN A 511 12.23 -1.68 0.85
N LEU A 512 13.26 -2.42 0.42
CA LEU A 512 14.65 -2.00 0.61
C LEU A 512 14.98 -0.65 -0.06
N ALA A 513 14.23 -0.28 -1.10
CA ALA A 513 14.41 0.96 -1.85
C ALA A 513 13.89 2.19 -1.11
N ASP A 514 13.02 2.01 -0.11
CA ASP A 514 12.33 3.10 0.59
C ASP A 514 13.28 3.83 1.56
N LYS A 515 14.31 3.11 2.05
CA LYS A 515 15.25 3.69 3.01
C LYS A 515 15.96 4.92 2.45
N GLY A 516 16.18 5.88 3.35
CA GLY A 516 17.06 7.00 3.10
C GLY A 516 18.52 6.65 3.34
N THR A 517 19.26 7.62 3.87
CA THR A 517 20.68 7.46 4.24
C THR A 517 20.84 7.66 5.73
N THR A 518 21.98 7.22 6.29
CA THR A 518 22.26 7.44 7.71
C THR A 518 22.38 8.91 8.14
N THR A 519 22.51 9.81 7.17
CA THR A 519 22.55 11.27 7.39
C THR A 519 21.23 11.97 7.06
N ALA A 520 20.35 11.29 6.33
CA ALA A 520 19.02 11.76 5.95
C ALA A 520 18.10 10.53 5.86
N PRO A 521 17.65 9.99 7.01
CA PRO A 521 16.76 8.83 7.02
C PRO A 521 15.42 9.22 6.39
N ALA A 522 14.85 8.34 5.58
CA ALA A 522 13.47 8.48 5.13
C ALA A 522 12.53 8.32 6.34
N THR A 523 11.42 9.05 6.35
CA THR A 523 10.50 9.13 7.49
C THR A 523 9.06 9.07 7.01
N ASP A 524 8.45 7.91 7.21
CA ASP A 524 7.06 7.68 6.82
C ASP A 524 6.15 7.71 8.04
N THR A 525 4.92 8.16 7.86
CA THR A 525 3.95 8.34 8.94
C THR A 525 2.70 7.52 8.66
N ILE A 526 2.39 6.57 9.53
CA ILE A 526 1.08 5.90 9.56
C ILE A 526 0.14 6.71 10.47
N THR A 527 -1.05 7.03 9.98
CA THR A 527 -1.99 7.92 10.69
C THR A 527 -3.01 7.19 11.57
N ASP A 528 -3.28 5.90 11.32
CA ASP A 528 -4.44 5.19 11.88
C ASP A 528 -4.19 3.73 12.33
N PHE A 529 -2.92 3.37 12.58
CA PHE A 529 -2.52 2.00 12.89
C PHE A 529 -3.31 1.34 14.05
N ASN A 530 -4.11 0.33 13.73
CA ASN A 530 -4.93 -0.43 14.67
C ASN A 530 -4.10 -1.46 15.45
N THR A 531 -3.91 -1.27 16.76
CA THR A 531 -3.09 -2.11 17.66
C THR A 531 -3.66 -3.48 18.03
N ALA A 532 -4.87 -3.83 17.58
CA ALA A 532 -5.43 -5.17 17.77
C ALA A 532 -4.50 -6.25 17.15
N PRO A 533 -4.58 -7.51 17.61
CA PRO A 533 -3.98 -8.63 16.88
C PRO A 533 -4.44 -8.68 15.43
N ALA A 534 -3.54 -9.03 14.51
CA ALA A 534 -3.86 -9.13 13.08
C ALA A 534 -5.02 -10.09 12.82
N ALA A 535 -5.06 -11.22 13.56
CA ALA A 535 -6.14 -12.19 13.53
C ALA A 535 -7.51 -11.67 14.01
N THR A 536 -7.57 -10.47 14.58
CA THR A 536 -8.82 -9.81 15.02
C THR A 536 -9.05 -8.49 14.29
N GLY A 537 -8.46 -8.33 13.10
CA GLY A 537 -8.62 -7.15 12.27
C GLY A 537 -7.63 -6.01 12.56
N GLY A 538 -6.49 -6.30 13.21
CA GLY A 538 -5.42 -5.31 13.41
C GLY A 538 -4.51 -5.14 12.19
N ASP A 539 -3.80 -4.02 12.15
CA ASP A 539 -2.92 -3.69 11.02
C ASP A 539 -1.54 -4.35 11.15
N VAL A 540 -0.84 -4.47 10.05
CA VAL A 540 0.44 -5.17 9.95
C VAL A 540 1.52 -4.23 9.40
N LEU A 541 2.67 -4.24 10.04
CA LEU A 541 3.92 -3.69 9.51
C LEU A 541 4.66 -4.81 8.78
N ASN A 542 4.78 -4.71 7.46
CA ASN A 542 5.60 -5.62 6.68
C ASN A 542 6.96 -4.97 6.38
N LEU A 543 8.00 -5.46 7.05
CA LEU A 543 9.38 -5.03 6.91
C LEU A 543 10.29 -6.10 6.28
N GLN A 544 9.70 -7.18 5.75
CA GLN A 544 10.44 -8.35 5.22
C GLN A 544 11.45 -7.97 4.14
N SER A 545 11.11 -6.98 3.30
CA SER A 545 12.04 -6.51 2.27
C SER A 545 13.02 -5.46 2.78
N LEU A 546 12.69 -4.73 3.85
CA LEU A 546 13.49 -3.60 4.33
C LEU A 546 14.66 -4.08 5.19
N LEU A 547 14.42 -5.06 6.07
CA LEU A 547 15.46 -5.60 6.94
C LEU A 547 16.28 -6.61 6.14
N SER A 548 17.59 -6.42 6.05
CA SER A 548 18.47 -7.32 5.31
C SER A 548 19.29 -8.19 6.26
N GLY A 549 19.09 -9.51 6.21
CA GLY A 549 19.87 -10.48 6.99
C GLY A 549 19.39 -10.65 8.43
N GLU A 550 18.17 -10.23 8.72
CA GLU A 550 17.47 -10.56 9.95
C GLU A 550 17.25 -12.08 10.07
N ASN A 551 17.08 -12.54 11.31
CA ASN A 551 16.73 -13.92 11.64
C ASN A 551 16.12 -13.93 13.03
N HIS A 552 14.90 -14.45 13.14
CA HIS A 552 14.14 -14.53 14.38
C HIS A 552 13.42 -15.87 14.54
N THR A 553 14.01 -16.95 14.03
CA THR A 553 13.51 -18.33 14.16
C THR A 553 13.18 -18.76 15.60
N THR A 554 13.80 -18.13 16.60
CA THR A 554 13.43 -18.26 18.02
C THR A 554 13.35 -16.89 18.69
N GLY A 555 12.18 -16.56 19.26
CA GLY A 555 11.96 -15.28 19.94
C GLY A 555 12.10 -14.09 19.00
N VAL A 556 12.82 -13.05 19.43
CA VAL A 556 13.09 -11.86 18.60
C VAL A 556 14.38 -11.95 17.78
N GLY A 557 15.17 -13.02 17.94
CA GLY A 557 16.44 -13.24 17.25
C GLY A 557 17.37 -12.01 17.24
N ASN A 558 17.78 -11.56 16.05
CA ASN A 558 18.63 -10.38 15.88
C ASN A 558 17.87 -9.07 15.59
N LEU A 559 16.53 -9.05 15.65
CA LEU A 559 15.72 -7.87 15.29
C LEU A 559 16.02 -6.62 16.13
N GLY A 560 16.50 -6.79 17.38
CA GLY A 560 16.98 -5.66 18.19
C GLY A 560 18.23 -4.96 17.64
N SER A 561 18.92 -5.55 16.64
CA SER A 561 20.00 -4.86 15.90
C SER A 561 19.46 -3.95 14.80
N TYR A 562 18.16 -4.07 14.46
CA TYR A 562 17.50 -3.39 13.36
C TYR A 562 16.48 -2.36 13.84
N LEU A 563 15.77 -2.64 14.93
CA LEU A 563 14.61 -1.87 15.37
C LEU A 563 14.82 -1.26 16.76
N HIS A 564 14.46 0.01 16.91
CA HIS A 564 14.36 0.69 18.19
C HIS A 564 13.07 1.51 18.26
N PHE A 565 12.42 1.55 19.42
CA PHE A 565 11.13 2.20 19.61
C PHE A 565 11.25 3.37 20.60
N GLU A 566 10.90 4.57 20.13
CA GLU A 566 10.84 5.80 20.94
C GLU A 566 9.39 6.27 21.06
N TYR A 567 8.93 6.58 22.27
CA TYR A 567 7.64 7.21 22.48
C TYR A 567 7.78 8.73 22.61
N THR A 568 6.95 9.43 21.85
CA THR A 568 6.85 10.90 21.87
C THR A 568 5.40 11.32 22.18
N ALA A 569 5.18 12.61 22.43
CA ALA A 569 3.82 13.13 22.63
C ALA A 569 2.88 12.90 21.41
N GLY A 570 3.43 12.65 20.22
CA GLY A 570 2.69 12.42 18.98
C GLY A 570 2.45 10.94 18.63
N GLY A 571 3.01 9.98 19.37
CA GLY A 571 2.95 8.55 19.05
C GLY A 571 4.32 7.86 19.14
N THR A 572 4.43 6.69 18.53
CA THR A 572 5.66 5.88 18.54
C THR A 572 6.48 6.15 17.28
N ILE A 573 7.78 6.36 17.42
CA ILE A 573 8.75 6.37 16.32
C ILE A 573 9.50 5.04 16.35
N ILE A 574 9.43 4.31 15.25
CA ILE A 574 10.23 3.11 15.01
C ILE A 574 11.46 3.54 14.22
N HIS A 575 12.61 3.50 14.87
CA HIS A 575 13.91 3.73 14.25
C HIS A 575 14.39 2.43 13.63
N VAL A 576 14.79 2.49 12.36
CA VAL A 576 15.17 1.32 11.59
C VAL A 576 16.58 1.50 11.02
N SER A 577 17.40 0.47 11.21
CA SER A 577 18.65 0.25 10.49
C SER A 577 18.49 -0.95 9.57
N SER A 578 18.30 -0.71 8.27
CA SER A 578 18.05 -1.76 7.25
C SER A 578 19.12 -2.86 7.19
N THR A 579 20.31 -2.60 7.73
CA THR A 579 21.47 -3.50 7.72
C THR A 579 21.82 -4.10 9.09
N GLY A 580 21.00 -3.84 10.11
CA GLY A 580 21.24 -4.36 11.47
C GLY A 580 22.40 -3.67 12.20
N ALA A 581 22.69 -2.40 11.86
CA ALA A 581 23.92 -1.74 12.28
C ALA A 581 23.92 -1.22 13.73
N TYR A 582 22.83 -1.38 14.50
CA TYR A 582 22.84 -1.10 15.94
C TYR A 582 23.72 -2.11 16.70
N GLY A 583 23.69 -3.37 16.27
CA GLY A 583 24.49 -4.46 16.83
C GLY A 583 24.34 -4.62 18.35
N THR A 584 25.36 -5.17 19.02
CA THR A 584 25.33 -5.41 20.48
C THR A 584 25.51 -4.14 21.31
N GLY A 585 25.79 -3.00 20.69
CA GLY A 585 25.96 -1.70 21.36
C GLY A 585 24.64 -1.02 21.70
N GLY A 586 23.52 -1.53 21.20
CA GLY A 586 22.20 -0.92 21.32
C GLY A 586 21.97 0.17 20.28
N TYR A 587 20.80 0.82 20.37
CA TYR A 587 20.37 1.87 19.45
C TYR A 587 21.41 2.99 19.30
N ALA A 588 21.63 3.41 18.05
CA ALA A 588 22.46 4.56 17.72
C ALA A 588 21.83 5.34 16.56
N SER A 589 21.28 6.53 16.83
CA SER A 589 20.56 7.36 15.84
C SER A 589 21.34 7.67 14.56
N SER A 590 22.68 7.68 14.62
CA SER A 590 23.56 7.80 13.44
C SER A 590 23.53 6.61 12.48
N LYS A 591 22.79 5.55 12.81
CA LYS A 591 22.64 4.31 12.03
C LYS A 591 21.25 4.12 11.46
N ASP A 592 20.31 5.01 11.80
CA ASP A 592 18.97 5.03 11.23
C ASP A 592 19.09 5.34 9.74
N ASP A 593 18.51 4.52 8.88
CA ASP A 593 18.30 4.86 7.47
C ASP A 593 16.81 4.97 7.13
N GLN A 594 15.93 4.52 8.04
CA GLN A 594 14.49 4.66 7.95
C GLN A 594 13.90 4.99 9.32
N ARG A 595 12.80 5.75 9.32
CA ARG A 595 11.94 6.01 10.48
C ARG A 595 10.49 5.77 10.10
N ILE A 596 9.74 5.13 10.99
CA ILE A 596 8.31 4.91 10.82
C ILE A 596 7.60 5.53 12.02
N VAL A 597 6.80 6.57 11.78
CA VAL A 597 6.02 7.26 12.79
C VAL A 597 4.63 6.64 12.82
N VAL A 598 4.29 6.01 13.93
CA VAL A 598 2.94 5.48 14.18
C VAL A 598 2.18 6.51 15.01
N SER A 599 1.45 7.38 14.31
CA SER A 599 0.80 8.55 14.90
C SER A 599 -0.29 8.13 15.90
N GLY A 600 -0.34 8.79 17.05
CA GLY A 600 -1.38 8.57 18.07
C GLY A 600 -1.31 7.22 18.80
N VAL A 601 -0.35 6.34 18.47
CA VAL A 601 -0.23 5.00 19.04
C VAL A 601 1.00 4.90 19.94
N ASP A 602 0.82 4.36 21.14
CA ASP A 602 1.91 4.03 22.06
C ASP A 602 2.15 2.51 22.09
N LEU A 603 3.19 2.05 21.37
CA LEU A 603 3.63 0.65 21.40
C LEU A 603 4.56 0.34 22.59
N THR A 604 5.00 1.37 23.32
CA THR A 604 6.08 1.28 24.32
C THR A 604 5.57 1.14 25.76
N ALA A 605 4.24 1.12 25.94
CA ALA A 605 3.59 1.17 27.25
C ALA A 605 4.12 2.34 28.13
N GLY A 606 4.05 3.55 27.59
CA GLY A 606 4.50 4.78 28.24
C GLY A 606 6.02 4.89 28.39
N GLY A 607 6.77 4.29 27.47
CA GLY A 607 8.23 4.25 27.45
C GLY A 607 8.86 3.23 28.41
N THR A 608 8.07 2.30 28.95
CA THR A 608 8.55 1.33 29.96
C THR A 608 8.91 -0.04 29.39
N ALA A 609 8.41 -0.37 28.20
CA ALA A 609 8.74 -1.61 27.52
C ALA A 609 10.12 -1.54 26.84
N THR A 610 10.83 -2.66 26.82
CA THR A 610 12.08 -2.81 26.05
C THR A 610 11.79 -3.09 24.59
N ASP A 611 12.70 -2.74 23.68
CA ASP A 611 12.57 -3.05 22.25
C ASP A 611 12.26 -4.55 22.02
N ALA A 612 12.96 -5.45 22.73
CA ALA A 612 12.71 -6.90 22.63
C ALA A 612 11.29 -7.31 23.05
N SER A 613 10.73 -6.72 24.11
CA SER A 613 9.36 -7.01 24.52
C SER A 613 8.32 -6.48 23.52
N ILE A 614 8.58 -5.31 22.93
CA ILE A 614 7.70 -4.70 21.93
C ILE A 614 7.70 -5.56 20.65
N ILE A 615 8.89 -5.91 20.14
CA ILE A 615 9.04 -6.79 18.98
C ILE A 615 8.33 -8.13 19.23
N GLN A 616 8.53 -8.74 20.40
CA GLN A 616 7.88 -10.01 20.72
C GLN A 616 6.35 -9.89 20.76
N ASP A 617 5.80 -8.80 21.31
CA ASP A 617 4.36 -8.56 21.32
C ASP A 617 3.82 -8.39 19.89
N LEU A 618 4.50 -7.61 19.05
CA LEU A 618 4.13 -7.44 17.65
C LEU A 618 4.17 -8.77 16.88
N LEU A 619 5.21 -9.58 17.06
CA LEU A 619 5.32 -10.92 16.44
C LEU A 619 4.20 -11.84 16.93
N ASN A 620 3.94 -11.90 18.24
CA ASN A 620 2.90 -12.75 18.82
C ASN A 620 1.49 -12.37 18.32
N LYS A 621 1.27 -11.07 18.07
CA LYS A 621 0.01 -10.54 17.54
C LYS A 621 -0.06 -10.57 16.00
N GLY A 622 0.98 -11.04 15.32
CA GLY A 622 1.07 -11.05 13.85
C GLY A 622 1.17 -9.66 13.20
N LYS A 623 1.55 -8.64 13.98
CA LYS A 623 1.61 -7.22 13.57
C LYS A 623 2.92 -6.83 12.89
N LEU A 624 3.94 -7.69 12.97
CA LEU A 624 5.25 -7.46 12.36
C LEU A 624 5.58 -8.67 11.49
N GLN A 625 5.75 -8.43 10.19
CA GLN A 625 6.26 -9.42 9.24
C GLN A 625 7.70 -9.09 8.90
N THR A 626 8.58 -10.07 9.09
CA THR A 626 10.02 -10.09 8.77
C THR A 626 10.37 -11.42 8.09
N ASP A 627 11.52 -11.54 7.43
CA ASP A 627 11.91 -12.77 6.69
C ASP A 627 12.15 -13.98 7.60
#